data_AF-A0A0T2MKH4-F1
#
_entry.id   AF-A0A0T2MKH4-F1
#
_cell.length_a   1.000
_cell.length_b   1.000
_cell.length_c   1.000
_cell.angle_alpha   90.00
_cell.angle_beta   90.00
_cell.angle_gamma   90.00
#
_symmetry.space_group_name_H-M   'P 1'
#
loop_
_entity.id
_entity.type
_entity.pdbx_description
1 polymer ?
#
loop_
_entity_poly.entity_id
_entity_poly.type
_entity_poly.pdbx_seq_one_letter_code
_entity_poly.pdbx_strand_id
1 'polypeptide(L)' 'MNRPAPSYHPEQIVARVVLEPSGAHRLEVETTGGIMIVAYDANTIPQLEAACSQFRMLTTQADGGRDFHNRKTVALEIGR' A
#
# COMPACT_ATOMS: atom_id res chain seq x y z
N MET A 1 -1.09 0.75 22.14
CA MET A 1 -1.71 -0.53 21.74
C MET A 1 -1.56 -0.67 20.24
N ASN A 2 -0.70 -1.56 19.76
CA ASN A 2 -0.56 -1.86 18.32
C ASN A 2 -1.60 -2.92 17.97
N ARG A 3 -2.84 -2.50 17.73
CA ARG A 3 -3.82 -3.40 17.11
C ARG A 3 -3.38 -3.57 15.65
N PRO A 4 -3.13 -4.80 15.16
CA PRO A 4 -2.85 -5.00 13.74
C PRO A 4 -4.01 -4.41 12.93
N ALA A 5 -3.68 -3.70 11.87
CA ALA A 5 -4.68 -3.15 10.96
C ALA A 5 -5.61 -4.28 10.47
N PRO A 6 -6.90 -3.99 10.25
CA PRO A 6 -7.81 -4.95 9.67
C PRO A 6 -7.20 -5.54 8.39
N SER A 7 -7.16 -6.87 8.31
CA SER A 7 -6.73 -7.57 7.10
C SER A 7 -7.95 -7.79 6.23
N TYR A 8 -7.93 -7.25 5.02
CA TYR A 8 -9.00 -7.44 4.04
C TYR A 8 -8.57 -8.45 2.99
N HIS A 9 -9.49 -9.32 2.56
CA HIS A 9 -9.21 -10.21 1.43
C HIS A 9 -9.14 -9.39 0.14
N PRO A 10 -8.24 -9.69 -0.82
CA PRO A 10 -8.12 -8.93 -2.06
C PRO A 10 -9.43 -8.78 -2.84
N GLU A 11 -10.28 -9.81 -2.85
CA GLU A 11 -11.61 -9.80 -3.45
C GLU A 11 -12.59 -8.80 -2.83
N GLN A 12 -12.31 -8.34 -1.62
CA GLN A 12 -13.09 -7.35 -0.90
C GLN A 12 -12.58 -5.94 -1.15
N ILE A 13 -11.45 -5.75 -1.83
CA ILE A 13 -10.82 -4.45 -2.03
C ILE A 13 -11.14 -3.93 -3.43
N VAL A 14 -11.62 -2.69 -3.51
CA VAL A 14 -11.92 -1.98 -4.75
C VAL A 14 -11.11 -0.69 -4.76
N ALA A 15 -10.40 -0.44 -5.85
CA ALA A 15 -9.72 0.83 -6.09
C ALA A 15 -10.54 1.69 -7.06
N ARG A 16 -10.70 2.97 -6.75
CA ARG A 16 -11.45 3.95 -7.55
C ARG A 16 -10.66 5.23 -7.69
N VAL A 17 -10.85 5.93 -8.80
CA VAL A 17 -10.30 7.27 -9.01
C VAL A 17 -11.42 8.30 -8.93
N VAL A 18 -11.24 9.33 -8.12
CA VAL A 18 -12.12 10.49 -8.06
C VAL A 18 -11.41 11.65 -8.75
N LEU A 19 -12.00 12.12 -9.85
CA LEU A 19 -11.46 13.19 -10.68
C LEU A 19 -12.22 14.50 -10.41
N GLU A 20 -11.69 15.33 -9.53
CA GLU A 20 -12.24 16.65 -9.21
C GLU A 20 -11.81 17.75 -10.22
N PRO A 21 -12.73 18.58 -10.74
CA PRO A 21 -12.39 19.71 -11.63
C PRO A 21 -11.45 20.75 -11.00
N SER A 22 -11.39 20.81 -9.67
CA SER A 22 -10.48 21.68 -8.92
C SER A 22 -9.02 21.20 -8.95
N GLY A 23 -8.76 20.02 -9.51
CA GLY A 23 -7.44 19.36 -9.50
C GLY A 23 -7.18 18.51 -8.25
N ALA A 24 -8.12 18.45 -7.30
CA ALA A 24 -8.03 17.62 -6.09
C ALA A 24 -8.34 16.13 -6.37
N HIS A 25 -7.69 15.56 -7.38
CA HIS A 25 -7.85 14.16 -7.75
C HIS A 25 -7.32 13.24 -6.66
N ARG A 26 -8.00 12.12 -6.46
CA ARG A 26 -7.62 11.14 -5.44
C ARG A 26 -7.85 9.70 -5.91
N LEU A 27 -6.95 8.81 -5.49
CA LEU A 27 -7.10 7.38 -5.57
C LEU A 27 -7.69 6.88 -4.24
N GLU A 28 -8.88 6.33 -4.30
CA GLU A 28 -9.58 5.75 -3.16
C GLU A 28 -9.46 4.23 -3.20
N VAL A 29 -9.16 3.63 -2.06
CA VAL A 29 -9.17 2.18 -1.87
C VAL A 29 -10.20 1.90 -0.78
N GLU A 30 -11.25 1.18 -1.14
CA GLU A 30 -12.38 0.89 -0.27
C GLU A 30 -12.70 -0.60 -0.26
N THR A 31 -13.48 -1.05 0.71
CA THR A 31 -14.06 -2.37 0.67
C THR A 31 -15.26 -2.42 -0.29
N THR A 32 -15.65 -3.59 -0.77
CA THR A 32 -16.90 -3.80 -1.51
C THR A 32 -18.15 -3.38 -0.73
N GLY A 33 -18.06 -3.28 0.61
CA GLY A 33 -19.10 -2.74 1.48
C GLY A 33 -19.10 -1.21 1.60
N GLY A 34 -18.25 -0.49 0.86
CA GLY A 34 -18.16 0.97 0.87
C GLY A 34 -17.38 1.55 2.06
N ILE A 35 -16.57 0.73 2.75
CA ILE A 35 -15.71 1.23 3.83
C ILE A 35 -14.40 1.72 3.22
N MET A 36 -14.14 3.02 3.32
CA MET A 36 -12.87 3.61 2.89
C MET A 36 -11.71 3.06 3.72
N ILE A 37 -10.74 2.43 3.07
CA ILE A 37 -9.52 1.89 3.69
C ILE A 37 -8.45 2.96 3.70
N VAL A 38 -8.23 3.60 2.55
CA VAL A 38 -7.23 4.66 2.36
C VAL A 38 -7.57 5.51 1.15
N ALA A 39 -7.21 6.79 1.20
CA ALA A 39 -7.28 7.71 0.07
C ALA A 39 -5.91 8.37 -0.13
N TYR A 40 -5.46 8.42 -1.38
CA TYR A 40 -4.19 9.02 -1.77
C TYR A 40 -4.47 10.21 -2.67
N ASP A 41 -3.91 11.37 -2.33
CA ASP A 41 -3.84 12.49 -3.25
C ASP A 41 -2.63 12.37 -4.18
N ALA A 42 -2.60 13.20 -5.23
CA ALA A 42 -1.51 13.20 -6.21
C ALA A 42 -0.11 13.45 -5.61
N ASN A 43 0.00 14.17 -4.49
CA ASN A 43 1.29 14.46 -3.84
C ASN A 43 1.84 13.23 -3.10
N THR A 44 0.96 12.32 -2.67
CA THR A 44 1.35 11.08 -1.98
C THR A 44 1.70 9.93 -2.93
N ILE A 45 1.28 10.00 -4.20
CA ILE A 45 1.53 8.94 -5.21
C ILE A 45 3.02 8.60 -5.36
N PRO A 46 3.96 9.57 -5.49
CA PRO A 46 5.38 9.25 -5.64
C PRO A 46 5.95 8.44 -4.47
N GLN A 47 5.46 8.69 -3.25
CA GLN A 47 5.88 7.96 -2.05
C GLN A 47 5.36 6.52 -2.08
N LEU A 48 4.13 6.31 -2.56
CA LEU A 48 3.54 4.97 -2.73
C LEU A 48 4.28 4.15 -3.80
N GLU A 49 4.69 4.79 -4.90
CA GLU A 49 5.50 4.17 -5.94
C GLU A 49 6.88 3.75 -5.40
N ALA A 50 7.52 4.60 -4.61
CA ALA A 50 8.77 4.28 -3.93
C ALA A 50 8.62 3.09 -2.98
N ALA A 51 7.55 3.05 -2.19
CA ALA A 51 7.24 1.93 -1.30
C ALA A 51 7.04 0.62 -2.07
N CYS A 52 6.30 0.66 -3.19
CA CYS A 52 6.12 -0.49 -4.08
C CYS A 52 7.46 -0.99 -4.65
N SER A 53 8.36 -0.07 -5.02
CA SER A 53 9.69 -0.41 -5.52
C SER A 53 10.54 -1.09 -4.44
N GLN A 54 10.56 -0.53 -3.23
CA GLN A 54 11.26 -1.12 -2.08
C GLN A 54 10.73 -2.53 -1.77
N PHE A 55 9.41 -2.71 -1.76
CA PHE A 55 8.79 -4.03 -1.57
C PHE A 55 9.31 -5.05 -2.59
N ARG A 56 9.26 -4.71 -3.89
CA ARG A 56 9.73 -5.61 -4.96
C ARG A 56 11.20 -5.99 -4.78
N MET A 57 12.05 -5.02 -4.48
CA MET A 57 13.47 -5.26 -4.21
C MET A 57 13.68 -6.22 -3.04
N LEU A 58 12.99 -5.97 -1.91
CA LEU A 58 13.10 -6.80 -0.71
C LEU A 58 12.60 -8.23 -0.95
N THR A 59 11.49 -8.40 -1.70
CA THR A 59 10.99 -9.73 -2.05
C THR A 59 11.99 -10.50 -2.92
N THR A 60 12.58 -9.86 -3.93
CA THR A 60 13.60 -10.53 -4.78
C THR A 60 14.82 -10.95 -3.98
N GLN A 61 15.27 -10.12 -3.02
CA GLN A 61 16.38 -10.48 -2.14
C GLN A 61 16.04 -11.63 -1.19
N ALA A 62 14.82 -11.65 -0.64
CA ALA A 62 14.37 -12.71 0.24
C ALA A 62 14.28 -14.06 -0.49
N ASP A 63 13.75 -14.07 -1.72
CA ASP A 63 13.61 -15.27 -2.54
C ASP A 63 14.96 -15.82 -3.05
N GLY A 64 15.99 -14.99 -3.15
CA GLY A 64 17.34 -15.37 -3.63
C GLY A 64 18.42 -15.50 -2.55
N GLY A 65 18.09 -15.23 -1.28
CA GLY A 65 19.07 -15.07 -0.19
C GLY A 65 19.30 -16.31 0.68
N ARG A 66 20.46 -16.36 1.36
CA ARG A 66 20.83 -17.40 2.35
C ARG A 66 19.88 -17.51 3.56
N ASP A 67 18.97 -16.56 3.72
CA ASP A 67 18.13 -16.38 4.91
C ASP A 67 16.63 -16.66 4.63
N PHE A 68 16.34 -17.45 3.59
CA PHE A 68 15.01 -17.77 3.08
C PHE A 68 14.05 -18.38 4.12
N HIS A 69 14.56 -19.01 5.18
CA HIS A 69 13.73 -19.70 6.18
C HIS A 69 13.33 -18.81 7.38
N ASN A 70 13.84 -17.59 7.49
CA ASN A 70 13.58 -16.71 8.63
C ASN A 70 12.59 -15.60 8.28
N ARG A 71 11.45 -15.57 8.97
CA ARG A 71 10.47 -14.48 8.86
C ARG A 71 11.09 -13.17 9.34
N LYS A 72 11.06 -12.14 8.49
CA LYS A 72 11.49 -10.77 8.81
C LYS A 72 10.34 -9.78 8.60
N THR A 73 10.28 -8.75 9.42
CA THR A 73 9.37 -7.61 9.22
C THR A 73 10.23 -6.38 9.02
N VAL A 74 10.16 -5.80 7.83
CA VAL A 74 10.91 -4.61 7.44
C VAL A 74 9.90 -3.50 7.19
N ALA A 75 10.10 -2.35 7.82
CA ALA A 75 9.30 -1.17 7.51
C ALA A 75 9.70 -0.65 6.13
N LEU A 76 8.70 -0.40 5.27
CA LEU A 76 8.92 0.33 4.03
C LEU A 76 8.91 1.82 4.35
N GLU A 77 9.86 2.56 3.77
CA GLU A 77 9.89 4.00 3.94
C GLU A 77 8.87 4.62 2.98
N ILE A 78 7.67 4.86 3.49
CA ILE A 78 6.68 5.76 2.88
C ILE A 78 6.90 7.11 3.56
N GLY A 79 7.03 8.19 2.76
CA GLY A 79 7.57 9.49 3.19
C GLY A 79 7.10 10.00 4.56
N ARG A 80 8.01 10.69 5.26
CA ARG A 80 7.76 11.36 6.55
C ARG A 80 6.77 12.51 6.42
#